data_AF-A0A933NU45-F1
#
_entry.id   AF-A0A933NU45-F1
#
_cell.length_a   1.000
_cell.length_b   1.000
_cell.length_c   1.000
_cell.angle_alpha   90.00
_cell.angle_beta   90.00
_cell.angle_gamma   90.00
#
_symmetry.space_group_name_H-M   'P 1'
#
loop_
_entity.id
_entity.type
_entity.pdbx_description
1 polymer ?
#
loop_
_entity_poly.entity_id
_entity_poly.type
_entity_poly.pdbx_seq_one_letter_code
_entity_poly.pdbx_strand_id
1 'polypeptide(L)'
;MMSDPLSTHPVRAAEPRAEADREARIEELLLSGLDHYFAGQYEHAISVWTRIVFLDRHHDRARAYIERARSALAERQRESDECLHDGIVAYNAGEIVKARELLTRAVEQGSDAAAVFLGRLNRVGPVRGAMGL
;
A
#
# COMPACT_ATOMS: atom_id res chain seq x y z
N MET A 1 -29.62 -5.75 61.93
CA MET A 1 -29.24 -6.97 61.19
C MET A 1 -28.99 -6.54 59.76
N MET A 2 -27.75 -6.22 59.39
CA MET A 2 -26.63 -7.11 59.03
C MET A 2 -26.83 -7.82 57.69
N SER A 3 -25.93 -7.44 56.78
CA SER A 3 -25.35 -8.20 55.67
C SER A 3 -25.98 -8.05 54.29
N ASP A 4 -25.47 -7.03 53.61
CA ASP A 4 -25.29 -6.95 52.16
C ASP A 4 -24.41 -8.12 51.68
N PRO A 5 -24.87 -9.02 50.79
CA PRO A 5 -24.02 -10.08 50.24
C PRO A 5 -23.26 -9.56 49.02
N LEU A 6 -21.96 -9.40 49.22
CA LEU A 6 -20.90 -9.21 48.22
C LEU A 6 -21.18 -9.93 46.89
N SER A 7 -21.34 -9.13 45.84
CA SER A 7 -21.21 -9.58 44.44
C SER A 7 -19.79 -10.10 44.21
N THR A 8 -19.63 -11.41 44.31
CA THR A 8 -18.40 -12.10 43.94
C THR A 8 -18.29 -12.13 42.42
N HIS A 9 -17.56 -11.16 41.84
CA HIS A 9 -17.21 -11.15 40.43
C HIS A 9 -15.93 -11.99 40.18
N PRO A 10 -15.98 -13.10 39.42
CA PRO A 10 -14.79 -13.88 39.07
C PRO A 10 -14.02 -13.28 37.88
N VAL A 11 -13.78 -11.96 37.88
CA VAL A 11 -13.23 -11.24 36.70
C VAL A 11 -11.70 -11.34 36.63
N ARG A 12 -11.01 -11.57 37.76
CA ARG A 12 -9.56 -11.38 37.85
C ARG A 12 -8.69 -12.40 37.08
N ALA A 13 -9.21 -13.57 36.73
CA ALA A 13 -8.47 -14.60 35.99
C ALA A 13 -8.65 -14.53 34.45
N ALA A 14 -9.71 -13.88 33.97
CA ALA A 14 -9.98 -13.74 32.53
C ALA A 14 -9.17 -12.61 31.87
N GLU A 15 -8.94 -11.53 32.61
CA GLU A 15 -8.18 -10.34 32.19
C GLU A 15 -6.75 -10.65 31.66
N PRO A 16 -5.88 -11.41 32.37
CA PRO A 16 -4.52 -11.66 31.90
C PRO A 16 -4.45 -12.52 30.64
N ARG A 17 -5.45 -13.40 30.43
CA ARG A 17 -5.53 -14.21 29.20
C ARG A 17 -5.98 -13.37 28.02
N ALA A 18 -6.96 -12.48 28.23
CA ALA A 18 -7.44 -11.57 27.19
C ALA A 18 -6.35 -10.57 26.75
N GLU A 19 -5.50 -10.10 27.68
CA GLU A 19 -4.37 -9.23 27.34
C GLU A 19 -3.30 -9.99 26.55
N ALA A 20 -2.93 -11.21 26.97
CA ALA A 20 -1.98 -12.04 26.22
C ALA A 20 -2.48 -12.37 24.80
N ASP A 21 -3.76 -12.71 24.64
CA ASP A 21 -4.38 -12.96 23.33
C ASP A 21 -4.36 -11.69 22.45
N ARG A 22 -4.54 -10.51 23.06
CA ARG A 22 -4.47 -9.20 22.40
C ARG A 22 -3.05 -8.86 21.98
N GLU A 23 -2.05 -9.04 22.83
CA GLU A 23 -0.63 -8.84 22.52
C GLU A 23 -0.18 -9.74 21.36
N ALA A 24 -0.54 -11.04 21.41
CA ALA A 24 -0.23 -11.99 20.34
C ALA A 24 -0.86 -11.56 19.01
N ARG A 25 -2.10 -11.06 19.04
CA ARG A 25 -2.78 -10.53 17.84
C ARG A 25 -2.10 -9.28 17.30
N ILE A 26 -1.61 -8.39 18.16
CA ILE A 26 -0.86 -7.20 17.76
C ILE A 26 0.44 -7.62 17.06
N GLU A 27 1.16 -8.60 17.60
CA GLU A 27 2.40 -9.12 17.01
C GLU A 27 2.17 -9.74 15.63
N GLU A 28 1.12 -10.58 15.48
CA GLU A 28 0.73 -11.16 14.19
C GLU A 28 0.46 -10.07 13.14
N LEU A 29 -0.29 -9.02 13.51
CA LEU A 29 -0.59 -7.90 12.63
C LEU A 29 0.66 -7.09 12.27
N LEU A 30 1.62 -6.94 13.19
CA LEU A 30 2.88 -6.25 12.90
C LEU A 30 3.65 -7.00 11.80
N LEU A 31 3.82 -8.32 11.97
CA LEU A 31 4.54 -9.18 11.04
C LEU A 31 3.85 -9.22 9.67
N SER A 32 2.53 -9.45 9.64
CA SER A 32 1.76 -9.45 8.39
C SER A 32 1.86 -8.11 7.64
N GLY A 33 1.82 -6.98 8.35
CA GLY A 33 1.99 -5.68 7.70
C GLY A 33 3.41 -5.46 7.16
N LEU A 34 4.43 -6.04 7.81
CA LEU A 34 5.81 -6.00 7.30
C LEU A 34 5.95 -6.80 6.01
N ASP A 35 5.29 -7.96 5.89
CA ASP A 35 5.30 -8.75 4.65
C ASP A 35 4.73 -7.94 3.48
N HIS A 36 3.59 -7.28 3.68
CA HIS A 36 3.01 -6.37 2.68
C HIS A 36 3.92 -5.19 2.36
N TYR A 37 4.57 -4.60 3.36
CA TYR A 37 5.48 -3.48 3.17
C TYR A 37 6.69 -3.87 2.31
N PHE A 38 7.31 -5.01 2.59
CA PHE A 38 8.44 -5.51 1.81
C PHE A 38 8.04 -5.98 0.41
N ALA A 39 6.81 -6.41 0.21
CA ALA A 39 6.22 -6.67 -1.11
C ALA A 39 5.87 -5.38 -1.89
N GLY A 40 6.10 -4.18 -1.33
CA GLY A 40 5.76 -2.90 -1.96
C GLY A 40 4.26 -2.62 -2.01
N GLN A 41 3.46 -3.36 -1.22
CA GLN A 41 2.01 -3.22 -1.10
C GLN A 41 1.66 -2.27 0.06
N TYR A 42 2.11 -1.02 -0.05
CA TYR A 42 2.07 -0.06 1.06
C TYR A 42 0.65 0.20 1.60
N GLU A 43 -0.36 0.26 0.74
CA GLU A 43 -1.76 0.43 1.16
C GLU A 43 -2.27 -0.75 2.00
N HIS A 44 -1.89 -1.98 1.64
CA HIS A 44 -2.23 -3.18 2.42
C HIS A 44 -1.53 -3.16 3.77
N ALA A 45 -0.23 -2.81 3.81
CA ALA A 45 0.52 -2.66 5.05
C ALA A 45 -0.14 -1.62 6.00
N ILE A 46 -0.53 -0.45 5.47
CA ILE A 46 -1.25 0.59 6.22
C ILE A 46 -2.57 0.04 6.78
N SER A 47 -3.35 -0.66 5.96
CA SER A 47 -4.62 -1.26 6.38
C SER A 47 -4.46 -2.26 7.52
N VAL A 48 -3.45 -3.14 7.44
CA VAL A 48 -3.15 -4.12 8.49
C VAL A 48 -2.75 -3.43 9.79
N TRP A 49 -1.80 -2.49 9.76
CA TRP A 49 -1.35 -1.80 10.97
C TRP A 49 -2.39 -0.85 11.56
N THR A 50 -3.32 -0.33 10.76
CA THR A 50 -4.44 0.48 11.27
C THR A 50 -5.34 -0.36 12.19
N ARG A 51 -5.45 -1.67 11.97
CA ARG A 51 -6.15 -2.59 12.89
C ARG A 51 -5.50 -2.63 14.27
N ILE A 52 -4.17 -2.52 14.34
CA ILE A 52 -3.45 -2.41 15.62
C ILE A 52 -3.84 -1.13 16.33
N VAL A 53 -3.92 0.00 15.62
CA VAL A 53 -4.32 1.29 16.22
C VAL A 53 -5.76 1.25 16.76
N PHE A 54 -6.65 0.46 16.16
CA PHE A 54 -7.99 0.23 16.74
C PHE A 54 -7.95 -0.61 18.01
N LEU A 55 -7.02 -1.56 18.12
CA LEU A 55 -6.81 -2.34 19.33
C LEU A 55 -6.17 -1.46 20.40
N ASP A 56 -5.00 -0.90 20.13
CA ASP A 56 -4.24 0.01 20.97
C ASP A 56 -3.94 1.31 20.22
N ARG A 57 -4.67 2.37 20.60
CA ARG A 57 -4.58 3.70 19.97
C ARG A 57 -3.20 4.34 20.09
N HIS A 58 -2.40 3.94 21.07
CA HIS A 58 -1.09 4.52 21.35
C HIS A 58 0.07 3.57 20.99
N HIS A 59 -0.18 2.52 20.20
CA HIS A 59 0.86 1.57 19.81
C HIS A 59 1.94 2.19 18.90
N ASP A 60 3.08 2.57 19.49
CA ASP A 60 4.14 3.35 18.84
C ASP A 60 4.68 2.73 17.55
N ARG A 61 4.96 1.42 17.55
CA ARG A 61 5.52 0.75 16.36
C ARG A 61 4.55 0.77 15.19
N ALA A 62 3.25 0.57 15.45
CA ALA A 62 2.25 0.55 14.38
C ALA A 62 2.12 1.93 13.74
N ARG A 63 2.10 2.99 14.55
CA ARG A 63 2.05 4.38 14.07
C ARG A 63 3.30 4.73 13.24
N ALA A 64 4.49 4.39 13.73
CA ALA A 64 5.73 4.61 13.01
C ALA A 64 5.77 3.87 11.66
N TYR A 65 5.28 2.64 11.63
CA TYR A 65 5.20 1.84 10.41
C TYR A 65 4.19 2.39 9.39
N ILE A 66 3.01 2.84 9.84
CA ILE A 66 2.01 3.50 8.98
C ILE A 66 2.60 4.75 8.34
N GLU A 67 3.27 5.61 9.11
CA GLU A 67 3.88 6.84 8.56
C GLU A 67 4.98 6.53 7.55
N ARG A 68 5.78 5.49 7.79
CA ARG A 68 6.80 5.05 6.84
C ARG A 68 6.20 4.51 5.54
N ALA A 69 5.13 3.71 5.62
CA ALA A 69 4.42 3.23 4.43
C ALA A 69 3.74 4.35 3.64
N ARG A 70 3.14 5.34 4.33
CA ARG A 70 2.60 6.54 3.68
C ARG A 70 3.68 7.34 2.95
N SER A 71 4.85 7.49 3.57
CA SER A 71 5.98 8.17 2.95
C SER A 71 6.47 7.43 1.70
N ALA A 72 6.59 6.10 1.76
CA ALA A 72 6.97 5.30 0.60
C ALA A 72 5.94 5.36 -0.55
N LEU A 73 4.65 5.36 -0.21
CA LEU A 73 3.58 5.53 -1.20
C LEU A 73 3.61 6.92 -1.86
N ALA A 74 3.82 7.97 -1.06
CA ALA A 74 3.92 9.34 -1.57
C ALA A 74 5.13 9.51 -2.50
N GLU A 75 6.27 8.88 -2.18
CA GLU A 75 7.44 8.92 -3.04
C GLU A 75 7.22 8.16 -4.35
N ARG A 76 6.63 6.96 -4.29
CA ARG A 76 6.22 6.21 -5.50
C ARG A 76 5.32 7.06 -6.40
N GLN A 77 4.35 7.78 -5.83
CA GLN A 77 3.47 8.66 -6.61
C GLN A 77 4.24 9.79 -7.28
N ARG A 78 5.18 10.44 -6.56
CA ARG A 78 6.02 11.50 -7.14
C ARG A 78 6.85 11.01 -8.31
N GLU A 79 7.54 9.88 -8.14
CA GLU A 79 8.32 9.26 -9.22
C GLU A 79 7.45 8.91 -10.43
N SER A 80 6.24 8.40 -10.16
CA SER A 80 5.25 8.06 -11.19
C SER A 80 4.79 9.30 -11.96
N ASP A 81 4.52 10.41 -11.26
CA ASP A 81 4.10 11.68 -11.84
C ASP A 81 5.23 12.32 -12.68
N GLU A 82 6.48 12.23 -12.22
CA GLU A 82 7.65 12.69 -12.96
C GLU A 82 7.85 11.88 -14.25
N CYS A 83 7.81 10.54 -14.16
CA CYS A 83 7.89 9.67 -15.33
C CYS A 83 6.73 9.91 -16.30
N LEU A 84 5.51 10.15 -15.80
CA LEU A 84 4.36 10.52 -16.62
C LEU A 84 4.61 11.84 -17.36
N HIS A 85 5.06 12.88 -16.66
CA HIS A 85 5.33 14.18 -17.25
C HIS A 85 6.36 14.08 -18.37
N ASP A 86 7.52 13.49 -18.10
CA ASP A 86 8.59 13.34 -19.08
C ASP A 86 8.16 12.44 -20.24
N GLY A 87 7.37 11.41 -19.96
CA GLY A 87 6.80 10.51 -20.97
C GLY A 87 5.86 11.24 -21.92
N ILE A 88 5.03 12.15 -21.42
CA ILE A 88 4.15 12.99 -22.25
C ILE A 88 4.97 13.98 -23.08
N VAL A 89 6.01 14.59 -22.50
CA VAL A 89 6.92 15.49 -23.24
C VAL A 89 7.58 14.75 -24.40
N ALA A 90 8.13 13.57 -24.16
CA ALA A 90 8.73 12.72 -25.19
C ALA A 90 7.69 12.25 -26.24
N TYR A 91 6.48 11.91 -25.81
CA TYR A 91 5.38 11.53 -26.71
C TYR A 91 5.05 12.66 -27.70
N ASN A 92 4.91 13.89 -27.20
CA ASN A 92 4.60 15.06 -28.01
C ASN A 92 5.76 15.44 -28.95
N ALA A 93 7.00 15.15 -28.56
CA ALA A 93 8.18 15.34 -29.40
C ALA A 93 8.36 14.25 -30.47
N GLY A 94 7.55 13.18 -30.46
CA GLY A 94 7.69 12.04 -31.36
C GLY A 94 8.82 11.08 -30.99
N GLU A 95 9.41 11.22 -29.79
CA GLU A 95 10.45 10.34 -29.26
C GLU A 95 9.83 9.02 -28.74
N ILE A 96 9.25 8.23 -29.65
CA ILE A 96 8.38 7.09 -29.33
C ILE A 96 9.03 6.05 -28.39
N VAL A 97 10.33 5.78 -28.55
CA VAL A 97 11.04 4.80 -27.71
C VAL A 97 11.14 5.32 -26.27
N LYS A 98 11.62 6.55 -26.10
CA LYS A 98 11.77 7.20 -24.79
C LYS A 98 10.42 7.41 -24.10
N ALA A 99 9.42 7.87 -24.86
CA ALA A 99 8.05 8.03 -24.36
C ALA A 99 7.50 6.71 -23.81
N ARG A 100 7.70 5.60 -24.53
CA ARG A 100 7.23 4.28 -24.09
C ARG A 100 7.92 3.82 -22.82
N GLU A 101 9.23 4.00 -22.72
CA GLU A 101 9.99 3.63 -21.52
C GLU A 101 9.49 4.38 -20.29
N LEU A 102 9.43 5.72 -20.37
CA LEU A 102 8.99 6.58 -19.27
C LEU A 102 7.54 6.30 -18.85
N LEU A 103 6.64 6.17 -19.83
CA LEU A 103 5.24 5.87 -19.54
C LEU A 103 5.05 4.45 -18.96
N THR A 104 5.86 3.47 -19.37
CA THR A 104 5.81 2.11 -18.79
C THR A 104 6.21 2.15 -17.32
N ARG A 105 7.30 2.84 -16.98
CA ARG A 105 7.74 3.02 -15.59
C ARG A 105 6.68 3.72 -14.74
N ALA A 106 6.05 4.77 -15.28
CA ALA A 106 4.95 5.46 -14.59
C ALA A 106 3.78 4.51 -14.28
N VAL A 107 3.39 3.64 -15.22
CA VAL A 107 2.35 2.61 -15.00
C VAL A 107 2.77 1.60 -13.94
N GLU A 108 4.00 1.10 -13.98
CA GLU A 108 4.52 0.15 -12.98
C GLU A 108 4.51 0.74 -11.56
N GLN A 109 4.66 2.06 -11.45
CA GLN A 109 4.56 2.80 -10.19
C GLN A 109 3.11 3.20 -9.84
N GLY A 110 2.12 2.90 -10.68
CA GLY A 110 0.69 3.06 -10.38
C GLY A 110 -0.03 4.20 -11.12
N SER A 111 0.58 4.84 -12.13
CA SER A 111 -0.10 5.89 -12.91
C SER A 111 -1.07 5.31 -13.94
N ASP A 112 -2.37 5.40 -13.64
CA ASP A 112 -3.44 5.10 -14.61
C ASP A 112 -3.41 6.04 -15.82
N ALA A 113 -3.03 7.30 -15.62
CA ALA A 113 -2.92 8.27 -16.70
C ALA A 113 -1.87 7.86 -17.74
N ALA A 114 -0.74 7.31 -17.30
CA ALA A 114 0.31 6.81 -18.19
C ALA A 114 -0.18 5.66 -19.08
N ALA A 115 -1.05 4.79 -18.56
CA ALA A 115 -1.63 3.67 -19.30
C ALA A 115 -2.44 4.14 -20.53
N VAL A 116 -3.11 5.29 -20.42
CA VAL A 116 -3.85 5.90 -21.54
C VAL A 116 -2.89 6.27 -22.69
N PHE A 117 -1.73 6.87 -22.38
CA PHE A 117 -0.75 7.24 -23.39
C PHE A 117 -0.05 6.03 -24.02
N LEU A 118 0.28 5.00 -23.23
CA LEU A 118 0.78 3.73 -23.77
C LEU A 118 -0.23 3.07 -24.72
N GLY A 119 -1.51 3.08 -24.35
CA GLY A 119 -2.58 2.56 -25.21
C GLY A 119 -2.72 3.32 -26.54
N ARG A 120 -2.32 4.59 -26.60
CA ARG A 120 -2.23 5.36 -27.84
C ARG A 120 -0.96 5.01 -28.62
N LEU A 121 0.20 4.94 -27.96
CA LEU A 121 1.46 4.52 -28.59
C LEU A 121 1.37 3.16 -29.27
N ASN A 122 0.71 2.19 -28.62
CA ASN A 122 0.56 0.83 -29.16
C ASN A 122 -0.35 0.79 -30.40
N ARG A 123 -1.29 1.73 -30.54
CA ARG A 123 -2.13 1.87 -31.75
C ARG A 123 -1.38 2.50 -32.92
N VAL A 124 -0.27 3.19 -32.66
CA VAL A 124 0.54 3.89 -33.66
C VAL A 124 1.81 3.09 -34.04
N GLY A 125 2.13 2.01 -33.32
CA GLY A 125 3.17 1.03 -33.69
C GLY A 125 2.79 0.24 -34.95
N PRO A 126 3.76 -0.19 -35.77
CA PRO A 126 3.56 -0.38 -37.20
C PRO A 126 2.48 -1.44 -37.45
N VAL A 127 1.53 -1.09 -38.31
CA VAL A 127 0.85 -2.10 -39.12
C VAL A 127 1.96 -2.89 -39.81
N ARG A 128 2.29 -4.06 -39.25
CA ARG A 128 3.16 -5.02 -39.89
C ARG A 128 2.42 -5.37 -41.18
N GLY A 129 2.96 -4.87 -42.28
CA GLY A 129 2.39 -4.99 -43.60
C GLY A 129 2.01 -6.43 -43.88
N ALA A 130 0.90 -6.57 -44.60
CA ALA A 130 0.62 -7.74 -45.40
C ALA A 130 1.91 -8.21 -46.12
N MET A 131 2.42 -9.36 -45.70
CA MET A 131 3.21 -10.29 -46.52
C MET A 131 2.31 -11.51 -46.61
N GLY A 132 1.49 -11.65 -47.63
CA GLY A 132 1.97 -11.87 -49.00
C GLY A 132 2.15 -13.39 -49.13
N LEU A 133 1.04 -14.09 -49.37
CA LEU A 133 1.02 -15.46 -49.90
C LEU A 133 1.08 -15.39 -51.42
#